data_AF-A0A929HBJ5-F1
#
_entry.id   AF-A0A929HBJ5-F1
#
_cell.length_a   1.000
_cell.length_b   1.000
_cell.length_c   1.000
_cell.angle_alpha   90.00
_cell.angle_beta   90.00
_cell.angle_gamma   90.00
#
_symmetry.space_group_name_H-M   'P 1'
#
loop_
_entity.id
_entity.type
_entity.pdbx_description
1 polymer ?
#
loop_
_entity_poly.entity_id
_entity_poly.type
_entity_poly.pdbx_seq_one_letter_code
_entity_poly.pdbx_strand_id
1 'polypeptide(L)'
;MKIVRINGILILSALLMVLQQPGLSQNSISADEFNPPDANKQGKMISTYREFFKKDQYDMALESWLTVLNEYPDASEKLYVDGVTMYRHFIKETPEGQAREDKIDTLMLIYDQRMTYFGGEGNILGRKGSDILRYRSSDE
;
A
#
# COMPACT_ATOMS: atom_id res chain seq x y z
N MET A 1 -46.86 51.79 50.07
CA MET A 1 -47.70 51.16 49.02
C MET A 1 -46.82 50.11 48.35
N LYS A 2 -46.99 48.80 48.65
CA LYS A 2 -47.69 47.82 47.77
C LYS A 2 -47.06 47.83 46.35
N ILE A 3 -46.40 46.81 45.79
CA ILE A 3 -46.60 45.36 45.86
C ILE A 3 -45.34 44.62 45.30
N VAL A 4 -45.11 43.44 45.89
CA VAL A 4 -44.21 42.31 45.54
C VAL A 4 -44.53 41.79 44.12
N ARG A 5 -43.63 41.21 43.31
CA ARG A 5 -43.42 39.74 43.20
C ARG A 5 -42.46 39.42 42.05
N ILE A 6 -41.54 38.53 42.39
CA ILE A 6 -40.64 37.73 41.56
C ILE A 6 -41.44 36.81 40.64
N ASN A 7 -41.03 36.70 39.37
CA ASN A 7 -41.19 35.51 38.51
C ASN A 7 -39.83 35.35 37.80
N GLY A 8 -38.86 34.55 38.26
CA GLY A 8 -39.02 33.13 38.54
C GLY A 8 -39.19 32.39 37.22
N ILE A 9 -38.17 32.37 36.36
CA ILE A 9 -38.16 31.54 35.15
C ILE A 9 -38.02 30.09 35.60
N LEU A 10 -39.16 29.42 35.66
CA LEU A 10 -39.31 27.99 35.90
C LEU A 10 -38.82 27.25 34.65
N ILE A 11 -37.66 26.58 34.73
CA ILE A 11 -37.35 25.48 33.81
C ILE A 11 -37.67 24.19 34.56
N LEU A 12 -38.86 23.66 34.32
CA LEU A 12 -39.14 22.26 34.63
C LEU A 12 -40.06 21.66 33.57
N SER A 13 -39.53 20.62 32.93
CA SER A 13 -40.22 19.47 32.34
C SER A 13 -41.25 19.70 31.24
N ALA A 14 -40.92 19.25 30.02
CA ALA A 14 -41.86 18.50 29.19
C ALA A 14 -41.11 17.63 28.19
N LEU A 15 -40.99 16.34 28.55
CA LEU A 15 -41.32 15.22 27.69
C LEU A 15 -40.80 15.30 26.24
N LEU A 16 -39.63 14.72 26.02
CA LEU A 16 -39.13 14.36 24.69
C LEU A 16 -40.07 13.29 24.10
N MET A 17 -41.15 13.71 23.43
CA MET A 17 -41.92 12.83 22.56
C MET A 17 -40.99 12.36 21.43
N VAL A 18 -40.65 11.08 21.47
CA VAL A 18 -40.12 10.33 20.34
C VAL A 18 -41.16 10.40 19.22
N LEU A 19 -41.00 11.36 18.31
CA LEU A 19 -41.62 11.31 17.00
C LEU A 19 -40.87 10.27 16.18
N GLN A 20 -41.42 9.05 16.15
CA GLN A 20 -41.08 8.06 15.15
C GLN A 20 -41.52 8.58 13.78
N GLN A 21 -40.54 9.04 13.00
CA GLN A 21 -40.77 9.35 11.59
C GLN A 21 -40.78 8.03 10.80
N PRO A 22 -41.76 7.83 9.90
CA PRO A 22 -41.73 6.72 8.97
C PRO A 22 -40.61 6.96 7.95
N GLY A 23 -39.58 6.10 8.02
CA GLY A 23 -38.66 5.88 6.91
C GLY A 23 -37.61 6.97 6.67
N LEU A 24 -36.68 7.14 7.61
CA LEU A 24 -35.30 7.39 7.18
C LEU A 24 -34.74 6.04 6.71
N SER A 25 -34.85 5.77 5.42
CA SER A 25 -33.93 4.84 4.77
C SER A 25 -32.56 5.51 4.81
N GLN A 26 -31.81 5.26 5.88
CA GLN A 26 -30.36 5.32 5.77
C GLN A 26 -29.98 4.12 4.90
N ASN A 27 -29.99 4.30 3.59
CA ASN A 27 -29.03 3.60 2.77
C ASN A 27 -27.67 4.09 3.28
N SER A 28 -27.07 3.34 4.20
CA SER A 28 -25.62 3.31 4.26
C SER A 28 -25.20 2.99 2.83
N ILE A 29 -24.69 3.98 2.12
CA ILE A 29 -23.97 3.76 0.87
C ILE A 29 -22.82 2.86 1.28
N SER A 30 -23.02 1.56 1.11
CA SER A 30 -21.98 0.56 1.18
C SER A 30 -20.91 1.05 0.21
N ALA A 31 -19.68 1.17 0.69
CA ALA A 31 -18.53 1.54 -0.14
C ALA A 31 -18.34 0.62 -1.38
N ASP A 32 -19.13 -0.46 -1.48
CA ASP A 32 -19.22 -1.36 -2.62
C ASP A 32 -19.86 -0.75 -3.88
N GLU A 33 -20.63 0.34 -3.82
CA GLU A 33 -21.33 0.87 -5.02
C GLU A 33 -20.53 1.91 -5.83
N PHE A 34 -19.32 2.30 -5.41
CA PHE A 34 -18.48 3.27 -6.16
C PHE A 34 -17.33 2.63 -6.96
N ASN A 35 -17.12 1.32 -6.88
CA ASN A 35 -16.02 0.70 -7.61
C ASN A 35 -16.49 -0.62 -8.23
N PRO A 36 -16.69 -0.72 -9.56
CA PRO A 36 -16.89 -2.00 -10.22
C PRO A 36 -15.75 -2.94 -9.79
N PRO A 37 -16.02 -4.24 -9.50
CA PRO A 37 -15.02 -5.17 -8.99
C PRO A 37 -13.71 -5.22 -9.80
N ASP A 38 -13.77 -4.83 -11.08
CA ASP A 38 -12.68 -5.01 -12.05
C ASP A 38 -12.10 -3.70 -12.63
N ALA A 39 -12.69 -2.53 -12.37
CA ALA A 39 -12.29 -1.30 -13.07
C ALA A 39 -10.95 -0.70 -12.57
N ASN A 40 -10.39 -1.17 -11.46
CA ASN A 40 -9.16 -0.61 -10.89
C ASN A 40 -8.29 -1.64 -10.16
N LYS A 41 -8.18 -2.88 -10.70
CA LYS A 41 -7.33 -3.93 -10.11
C LYS A 41 -5.89 -3.46 -9.93
N GLN A 42 -5.30 -2.89 -10.99
CA GLN A 42 -3.93 -2.34 -10.97
C GLN A 42 -3.75 -1.29 -9.86
N GLY A 43 -4.60 -0.27 -9.81
CA GLY A 43 -4.47 0.80 -8.81
C GLY A 43 -4.70 0.30 -7.39
N LYS A 44 -5.59 -0.68 -7.18
CA LYS A 44 -5.76 -1.34 -5.87
C LYS A 44 -4.47 -2.05 -5.43
N MET A 45 -3.89 -2.89 -6.30
CA MET A 45 -2.63 -3.57 -5.97
C MET A 45 -1.47 -2.59 -5.74
N ILE A 46 -1.40 -1.51 -6.53
CA ILE A 46 -0.43 -0.43 -6.32
C ILE A 46 -0.63 0.25 -4.96
N SER A 47 -1.87 0.59 -4.59
CA SER A 47 -2.15 1.19 -3.28
C SER A 47 -1.75 0.25 -2.15
N THR A 48 -2.20 -1.00 -2.22
CA THR A 48 -1.95 -2.01 -1.19
C THR A 48 -0.46 -2.24 -0.97
N TYR A 49 0.33 -2.51 -2.03
CA TYR A 49 1.76 -2.74 -1.82
C TYR A 49 2.45 -1.48 -1.28
N ARG A 50 2.10 -0.29 -1.75
CA ARG A 50 2.74 0.97 -1.31
C ARG A 50 2.41 1.32 0.14
N GLU A 51 1.23 0.98 0.62
CA GLU A 51 0.87 1.15 2.03
C GLU A 51 1.75 0.31 2.95
N PHE A 52 1.97 -0.96 2.60
CA PHE A 52 2.85 -1.85 3.37
C PHE A 52 4.33 -1.49 3.20
N PHE A 53 4.75 -1.15 1.98
CA PHE A 53 6.12 -0.73 1.69
C PHE A 53 6.54 0.49 2.53
N LYS A 54 5.66 1.49 2.67
CA LYS A 54 5.93 2.70 3.48
C LYS A 54 6.10 2.41 4.98
N LYS A 55 5.62 1.26 5.44
CA LYS A 55 5.73 0.79 6.83
C LYS A 55 6.85 -0.24 7.01
N ASP A 56 7.67 -0.45 5.99
CA ASP A 56 8.71 -1.48 5.92
C ASP A 56 8.18 -2.91 6.10
N GLN A 57 6.88 -3.13 5.85
CA GLN A 57 6.23 -4.43 5.97
C GLN A 57 6.31 -5.18 4.62
N TYR A 58 7.52 -5.49 4.18
CA TYR A 58 7.76 -5.98 2.82
C TYR A 58 7.13 -7.35 2.53
N ASP A 59 7.02 -8.23 3.52
CA ASP A 59 6.32 -9.52 3.34
C ASP A 59 4.84 -9.32 2.97
N MET A 60 4.17 -8.32 3.58
CA MET A 60 2.79 -7.99 3.26
C MET A 60 2.65 -7.21 1.94
N ALA A 61 3.70 -6.51 1.51
CA ALA A 61 3.73 -5.83 0.22
C ALA A 61 3.93 -6.80 -0.96
N LEU A 62 4.60 -7.94 -0.73
CA LEU A 62 5.16 -8.79 -1.78
C LEU A 62 4.13 -9.29 -2.79
N GLU A 63 3.00 -9.81 -2.33
CA GLU A 63 1.99 -10.41 -3.22
C GLU A 63 1.39 -9.37 -4.18
N SER A 64 1.00 -8.22 -3.65
CA SER A 64 0.47 -7.12 -4.47
C SER A 64 1.53 -6.55 -5.40
N TRP A 65 2.78 -6.42 -4.93
CA TRP A 65 3.90 -5.96 -5.76
C TRP A 65 4.22 -6.92 -6.91
N LEU A 66 4.30 -8.23 -6.65
CA LEU A 66 4.52 -9.27 -7.66
C LEU A 66 3.39 -9.29 -8.70
N THR A 67 2.15 -9.10 -8.26
CA THR A 67 1.01 -9.02 -9.18
C THR A 67 1.18 -7.84 -10.13
N VAL A 68 1.59 -6.67 -9.63
CA VAL A 68 1.83 -5.50 -10.49
C VAL A 68 3.02 -5.74 -11.43
N LEU A 69 4.12 -6.34 -10.95
CA LEU A 69 5.28 -6.67 -11.77
C LEU A 69 4.93 -7.58 -12.95
N ASN A 70 4.11 -8.60 -12.71
CA ASN A 70 3.79 -9.62 -13.71
C ASN A 70 2.67 -9.19 -14.67
N GLU A 71 1.63 -8.53 -14.16
CA GLU A 71 0.46 -8.17 -14.96
C GLU A 71 0.57 -6.77 -15.60
N TYR A 72 1.26 -5.84 -14.95
CA TYR A 72 1.36 -4.44 -15.38
C TYR A 72 2.81 -3.94 -15.31
N PRO A 73 3.75 -4.57 -16.04
CA PRO A 73 5.17 -4.28 -15.91
C PRO A 73 5.58 -2.86 -16.35
N ASP A 74 4.74 -2.17 -17.12
CA ASP A 74 4.90 -0.78 -17.56
C ASP A 74 4.20 0.24 -16.64
N ALA A 75 3.60 -0.20 -15.52
CA ALA A 75 2.81 0.64 -14.62
C ALA A 75 3.58 1.85 -14.07
N SER A 76 4.84 1.65 -13.67
CA SER A 76 5.71 2.70 -13.16
C SER A 76 7.14 2.20 -12.98
N GLU A 77 8.14 3.01 -13.36
CA GLU A 77 9.55 2.71 -13.05
C GLU A 77 9.78 2.56 -11.53
N LYS A 78 9.00 3.27 -10.70
CA LYS A 78 9.08 3.19 -9.25
C LYS A 78 8.81 1.78 -8.72
N LEU A 79 7.99 0.98 -9.41
CA LEU A 79 7.74 -0.42 -9.07
C LEU A 79 9.05 -1.20 -8.93
N TYR A 80 9.97 -1.02 -9.87
CA TYR A 80 11.27 -1.69 -9.89
C TYR A 80 12.21 -1.13 -8.83
N VAL A 81 12.18 0.18 -8.58
CA VAL A 81 12.97 0.81 -7.50
C VAL A 81 12.56 0.28 -6.13
N ASP A 82 11.25 0.14 -5.90
CA ASP A 82 10.71 -0.43 -4.66
C ASP A 82 11.06 -1.92 -4.57
N GLY A 83 10.97 -2.66 -5.68
CA GLY A 83 11.38 -4.07 -5.77
C GLY A 83 12.85 -4.30 -5.42
N VAL A 84 13.77 -3.47 -5.93
CA VAL A 84 15.19 -3.51 -5.56
C VAL A 84 15.38 -3.33 -4.05
N THR A 85 14.61 -2.42 -3.44
CA THR A 85 14.66 -2.18 -1.99
C THR A 85 14.18 -3.40 -1.21
N MET A 86 13.04 -3.97 -1.60
CA MET A 86 12.46 -5.16 -0.97
C MET A 86 13.39 -6.37 -1.08
N TYR A 87 13.92 -6.66 -2.28
CA TYR A 87 14.77 -7.84 -2.48
C TYR A 87 16.13 -7.71 -1.80
N ARG A 88 16.71 -6.50 -1.72
CA ARG A 88 17.91 -6.29 -0.88
C ARG A 88 17.64 -6.58 0.60
N HIS A 89 16.45 -6.22 1.10
CA HIS A 89 16.04 -6.58 2.46
C HIS A 89 15.88 -8.09 2.60
N PHE A 90 15.14 -8.76 1.70
CA PHE A 90 14.95 -10.20 1.77
C PHE A 90 16.27 -10.97 1.68
N ILE A 91 17.22 -10.55 0.85
CA ILE A 91 18.57 -11.15 0.79
C ILE A 91 19.30 -11.01 2.13
N LYS A 92 19.21 -9.85 2.78
CA LYS A 92 19.86 -9.61 4.08
C LYS A 92 19.28 -10.48 5.19
N GLU A 93 17.97 -10.70 5.19
CA GLU A 93 17.29 -11.52 6.21
C GLU A 93 17.35 -13.03 5.92
N THR A 94 17.88 -13.44 4.75
CA THR A 94 17.99 -14.85 4.37
C THR A 94 19.43 -15.33 4.62
N PRO A 95 19.63 -16.41 5.40
CA PRO A 95 20.94 -17.04 5.54
C PRO A 95 21.53 -17.48 4.20
N GLU A 96 22.86 -17.60 4.13
CA GLU A 96 23.54 -18.13 2.95
C GLU A 96 23.00 -19.50 2.51
N GLY A 97 22.92 -19.71 1.20
CA GLY A 97 22.39 -20.92 0.58
C GLY A 97 21.44 -20.62 -0.57
N GLN A 98 20.81 -21.68 -1.10
CA GLN A 98 20.01 -21.59 -2.33
C GLN A 98 18.89 -20.55 -2.24
N ALA A 99 18.20 -20.45 -1.10
CA ALA A 99 17.11 -19.48 -0.93
C ALA A 99 17.59 -18.02 -1.02
N ARG A 100 18.85 -17.74 -0.64
CA ARG A 100 19.45 -16.42 -0.79
C ARG A 100 19.85 -16.16 -2.24
N GLU A 101 20.42 -17.16 -2.91
CA GLU A 101 20.73 -17.09 -4.34
C GLU A 101 19.48 -16.83 -5.21
N ASP A 102 18.36 -17.51 -4.93
CA ASP A 102 17.11 -17.29 -5.65
C ASP A 102 16.61 -15.84 -5.54
N LYS A 103 16.84 -15.22 -4.38
CA LYS A 103 16.49 -13.80 -4.14
C LYS A 103 17.46 -12.86 -4.87
N ILE A 104 18.75 -13.20 -4.94
CA ILE A 104 19.74 -12.46 -5.73
C ILE A 104 19.38 -12.55 -7.22
N ASP A 105 19.02 -13.72 -7.73
CA ASP A 105 18.58 -13.89 -9.12
C ASP A 105 17.33 -13.07 -9.42
N THR A 106 16.37 -13.05 -8.49
CA THR A 106 15.19 -12.20 -8.65
C THR A 106 15.55 -10.71 -8.64
N LEU A 107 16.48 -10.28 -7.79
CA LEU A 107 16.99 -8.90 -7.82
C LEU A 107 17.61 -8.55 -9.18
N MET A 108 18.33 -9.50 -9.80
CA MET A 108 18.88 -9.30 -11.15
C MET A 108 17.79 -9.19 -12.21
N LEU A 109 16.75 -10.02 -12.12
CA LEU A 109 15.60 -9.96 -13.01
C LEU A 109 14.88 -8.61 -12.92
N ILE A 110 14.72 -8.04 -11.71
CA ILE A 110 14.11 -6.73 -11.52
C ILE A 110 14.90 -5.65 -12.27
N TYR A 111 16.24 -5.69 -12.23
CA TYR A 111 17.06 -4.75 -13.00
C TYR A 111 16.88 -4.92 -14.51
N ASP A 112 16.85 -6.16 -15.00
CA ASP A 112 16.71 -6.44 -16.43
C ASP A 112 15.34 -6.00 -16.97
N GLN A 113 14.28 -6.30 -16.23
CA GLN A 113 12.94 -5.85 -16.59
C GLN A 113 12.82 -4.33 -16.53
N ARG A 114 13.41 -3.66 -15.52
CA ARG A 114 13.41 -2.20 -15.46
C ARG A 114 14.03 -1.58 -16.71
N MET A 115 15.18 -2.09 -17.15
CA MET A 115 15.81 -1.63 -18.41
C MET A 115 14.91 -1.90 -19.60
N THR A 116 14.28 -3.08 -19.65
CA THR A 116 13.38 -3.48 -20.75
C THR A 116 12.19 -2.53 -20.90
N TYR A 117 11.56 -2.12 -19.80
CA TYR A 117 10.34 -1.29 -19.86
C TYR A 117 10.61 0.22 -19.81
N PHE A 118 11.74 0.67 -19.24
CA PHE A 118 12.00 2.10 -18.97
C PHE A 118 13.36 2.61 -19.49
N GLY A 119 14.20 1.76 -20.08
CA GLY A 119 15.55 2.11 -20.52
C GLY A 119 16.47 2.49 -19.36
N GLY A 120 17.51 3.29 -19.62
CA GLY A 120 18.40 3.81 -18.57
C GLY A 120 19.56 2.88 -18.20
N GLU A 121 19.99 2.08 -19.16
CA GLU A 121 20.93 0.96 -19.05
C GLU A 121 22.22 1.36 -18.35
N GLY A 122 22.81 2.50 -18.67
CA GLY A 122 24.09 2.93 -18.07
C GLY A 122 24.04 3.01 -16.54
N ASN A 123 23.00 3.65 -16.00
CA ASN A 123 22.81 3.78 -14.55
C ASN A 123 22.37 2.44 -13.93
N ILE A 124 21.44 1.75 -14.58
CA ILE A 124 20.86 0.51 -14.05
C ILE A 124 21.89 -0.63 -14.03
N LEU A 125 22.69 -0.80 -15.09
CA LEU A 125 23.77 -1.80 -15.14
C LEU A 125 24.83 -1.52 -14.07
N GLY A 126 25.19 -0.26 -13.84
CA GLY A 126 26.11 0.09 -12.76
C GLY A 126 25.60 -0.35 -11.39
N ARG A 127 24.30 -0.15 -11.12
CA ARG A 127 23.66 -0.60 -9.87
C ARG A 127 23.55 -2.13 -9.78
N LYS A 128 23.18 -2.79 -10.89
CA LYS A 128 23.13 -4.24 -10.99
C LYS A 128 24.49 -4.86 -10.68
N GLY A 129 25.56 -4.38 -11.34
CA GLY A 129 26.93 -4.82 -11.09
C GLY A 129 27.38 -4.60 -9.65
N SER A 130 27.04 -3.45 -9.04
CA SER A 130 27.35 -3.20 -7.64
C SER A 130 26.66 -4.19 -6.68
N ASP A 131 25.42 -4.60 -6.97
CA ASP A 131 24.73 -5.61 -6.15
C ASP A 131 25.27 -7.02 -6.39
N ILE A 132 25.65 -7.37 -7.63
CA ILE A 132 26.32 -8.64 -7.94
C ILE A 132 27.59 -8.75 -7.11
N LEU A 133 28.45 -7.72 -7.16
CA LEU A 133 29.68 -7.71 -6.35
C LEU A 133 29.32 -7.85 -4.88
N ARG A 134 28.40 -7.04 -4.35
CA ARG A 134 28.02 -7.11 -2.94
C ARG A 134 27.58 -8.50 -2.47
N TYR A 135 26.81 -9.22 -3.27
CA TYR A 135 26.15 -10.45 -2.82
C TYR A 135 26.83 -11.74 -3.27
N ARG A 136 27.65 -11.70 -4.33
CA ARG A 136 28.36 -12.85 -4.89
C ARG A 136 29.89 -12.73 -4.86
N SER A 137 30.47 -11.59 -4.46
CA SER A 137 31.93 -11.48 -4.31
C SER A 137 32.45 -12.05 -2.98
N SER A 138 31.63 -12.78 -2.22
CA SER A 138 31.99 -13.39 -0.93
C SER A 138 32.38 -14.86 -1.04
N ASP A 139 32.61 -15.38 -2.25
CA ASP A 139 33.00 -16.78 -2.50
C ASP A 139 34.53 -16.99 -2.56
N GLU A 140 35.32 -16.22 -1.79
CA GLU A 140 36.74 -16.54 -1.49
C GLU A 140 36.92 -17.09 -0.08
#